data_AF-A0A7J9PWH7-F1
#
_entry.id   AF-A0A7J9PWH7-F1
#
_cell.length_a   1.000
_cell.length_b   1.000
_cell.length_c   1.000
_cell.angle_alpha   90.00
_cell.angle_beta   90.00
_cell.angle_gamma   90.00
#
_symmetry.space_group_name_H-M   'P 1'
#
loop_
_entity.id
_entity.type
_entity.pdbx_description
1 polymer ?
#
loop_
_entity_poly.entity_id
_entity_poly.type
_entity_poly.pdbx_seq_one_letter_code
_entity_poly.pdbx_strand_id
1 'polypeptide(L)'
;MAQRAVREYDGKQMIARLLKEYSNGKYVVENKFVQVTPETDFKKLGEKHPWLLKEKLVVKPDQLIKRRGKSKLLLLNASFNEAEKWVKQRMNKKVTVQNVTGELNHFIVESFIPHKEEDECYFAIRSVRDGDEILFYHQGGINVGDVDAKSEKFMVPVGSATNANEIEKKLLKNVPKERKELIAGFIDSMFKFYSDLNYAYLEINPFVVVKDRVVPLDLAAKIDDTGEFESSGKWGNIDFPAPFGRTLSKEEEYIKELDTKTGASLKLTILNPKGRVWALVAGGGASVIYADTISDLGFGKELANYGEYSGDPSEEFTYQYAKTVFDLMTREKNPKGKILLIGGGIANFTDVANTFKGIVRALSEYKKKLQENQVKIYVRRGGPNYQTGLKMIKELGNTIGVPIEVYGPETHMTRIASMGLKGRN
;
A
#
# COMPACT_ATOMS: atom_id res chain seq x y z
N MET A 1 12.88 -2.39 -1.85
CA MET A 1 11.80 -3.38 -1.77
C MET A 1 10.63 -2.76 -1.01
N ALA A 2 9.65 -2.21 -1.73
CA ALA A 2 8.38 -1.88 -1.12
C ALA A 2 7.38 -2.97 -1.51
N GLN A 3 7.07 -3.85 -0.55
CA GLN A 3 6.08 -4.89 -0.74
C GLN A 3 4.68 -4.26 -0.75
N ARG A 4 4.08 -4.15 -1.93
CA ARG A 4 2.76 -3.53 -2.12
C ARG A 4 1.69 -4.56 -2.27
N ALA A 5 0.62 -4.39 -1.50
CA ALA A 5 -0.56 -5.21 -1.62
C ALA A 5 -1.27 -4.93 -2.95
N VAL A 6 -1.82 -5.98 -3.54
CA VAL A 6 -2.60 -5.93 -4.78
C VAL A 6 -4.03 -6.36 -4.49
N ARG A 7 -4.98 -5.94 -5.33
CA ARG A 7 -6.36 -6.41 -5.20
C ARG A 7 -6.44 -7.90 -5.52
N GLU A 8 -7.44 -8.55 -4.95
CA GLU A 8 -7.71 -9.96 -5.23
C GLU A 8 -8.00 -10.17 -6.72
N TYR A 9 -8.77 -9.27 -7.34
CA TYR A 9 -9.06 -9.30 -8.76
C TYR A 9 -7.78 -9.32 -9.60
N ASP A 10 -6.83 -8.43 -9.34
CA ASP A 10 -5.59 -8.32 -10.12
C ASP A 10 -4.72 -9.56 -9.96
N GLY A 11 -4.59 -10.05 -8.72
CA GLY A 11 -3.90 -11.30 -8.42
C GLY A 11 -4.51 -12.50 -9.15
N LYS A 12 -5.83 -12.63 -9.12
CA LYS A 12 -6.54 -13.71 -9.83
C LYS A 12 -6.45 -13.57 -11.35
N GLN A 13 -6.49 -12.35 -11.90
CA GLN A 13 -6.31 -12.11 -13.34
C GLN A 13 -4.94 -12.60 -13.80
N MET A 14 -3.88 -12.33 -13.02
CA MET A 14 -2.55 -12.87 -13.31
C MET A 14 -2.51 -14.40 -13.26
N ILE A 15 -3.11 -15.02 -12.24
CA ILE A 15 -3.18 -16.49 -12.14
C ILE A 15 -3.92 -17.10 -13.34
N ALA A 16 -5.10 -16.59 -13.70
CA ALA A 16 -5.89 -17.13 -14.81
C ALA A 16 -5.20 -16.96 -16.17
N ARG A 17 -4.41 -15.89 -16.35
CA ARG A 17 -3.64 -15.67 -17.57
C ARG A 17 -2.41 -16.56 -17.66
N LEU A 18 -1.64 -16.69 -16.57
CA LEU A 18 -0.25 -17.13 -16.64
C LEU A 18 0.01 -18.50 -16.00
N LEU A 19 -0.82 -18.97 -15.06
CA LEU A 19 -0.56 -20.25 -14.35
C LEU A 19 -0.42 -21.45 -15.29
N LYS A 20 -1.11 -21.41 -16.43
CA LYS A 20 -1.01 -22.44 -17.47
C LYS A 20 0.42 -22.62 -17.98
N GLU A 21 1.17 -21.53 -18.10
CA GLU A 21 2.56 -21.52 -18.59
C GLU A 21 3.49 -22.15 -17.55
N TYR A 22 3.31 -21.84 -16.26
CA TYR A 22 4.10 -22.41 -15.15
C TYR A 22 3.76 -23.87 -14.81
N SER A 23 2.72 -24.42 -15.45
CA SER A 23 2.24 -25.78 -15.22
C SER A 23 2.27 -26.66 -16.46
N ASN A 24 2.86 -26.19 -17.57
CA ASN A 24 2.85 -26.87 -18.86
C ASN A 24 1.43 -27.30 -19.29
N GLY A 25 0.43 -26.47 -19.00
CA GLY A 25 -0.96 -26.74 -19.32
C GLY A 25 -1.76 -27.52 -18.27
N LYS A 26 -1.14 -28.05 -17.21
CA LYS A 26 -1.83 -28.91 -16.23
C LYS A 26 -2.84 -28.16 -15.36
N TYR A 27 -2.55 -26.91 -15.00
CA TYR A 27 -3.43 -26.09 -14.15
C TYR A 27 -3.97 -24.89 -14.92
N VAL A 28 -5.29 -24.78 -14.98
CA VAL A 28 -6.00 -23.67 -15.61
C VAL A 28 -7.06 -23.15 -14.65
N VAL A 29 -6.99 -21.85 -14.35
CA VAL A 29 -8.03 -21.14 -13.61
C VAL A 29 -8.93 -20.43 -14.61
N GLU A 30 -10.21 -20.77 -14.62
CA GLU A 30 -11.20 -20.11 -15.48
C GLU A 30 -11.30 -18.62 -15.10
N ASN A 31 -11.20 -17.73 -16.10
CA ASN A 31 -11.37 -16.28 -15.89
C ASN A 31 -12.86 -15.93 -15.72
N LYS A 32 -13.45 -16.37 -14.62
CA LYS A 32 -14.85 -16.15 -14.23
C LYS A 32 -14.94 -15.31 -12.96
N PHE A 33 -14.28 -14.15 -13.03
CA PHE A 33 -14.34 -13.14 -12.01
C PHE A 33 -14.23 -11.77 -12.67
N VAL A 34 -15.07 -10.84 -12.21
CA VAL A 34 -15.14 -9.47 -12.73
C VAL A 34 -15.07 -8.49 -11.58
N GLN A 35 -14.42 -7.35 -11.82
CA GLN A 35 -14.42 -6.24 -10.89
C GLN A 35 -15.62 -5.33 -11.16
N VAL A 36 -16.24 -4.84 -10.09
CA VAL A 36 -17.35 -3.89 -10.12
C VAL A 36 -16.96 -2.65 -9.33
N THR A 37 -17.04 -1.50 -9.99
CA THR A 37 -16.71 -0.16 -9.49
C THR A 37 -17.94 0.76 -9.57
N PRO A 38 -17.91 2.01 -9.07
CA PRO A 38 -19.03 2.94 -9.16
C PRO A 38 -19.48 3.24 -10.61
N GLU A 39 -18.57 3.10 -11.58
CA GLU A 39 -18.80 3.36 -13.00
C GLU A 39 -19.38 2.14 -13.75
N THR A 40 -19.51 1.00 -13.08
CA THR A 40 -19.93 -0.25 -13.72
C THR A 40 -21.43 -0.25 -14.04
N ASP A 41 -21.77 -0.44 -15.32
CA ASP A 41 -23.13 -0.71 -15.79
C ASP A 41 -23.42 -2.22 -15.74
N PHE A 42 -24.27 -2.64 -14.80
CA PHE A 42 -24.62 -4.06 -14.60
C PHE A 42 -25.28 -4.70 -15.82
N LYS A 43 -26.03 -3.95 -16.62
CA LYS A 43 -26.65 -4.50 -17.83
C LYS A 43 -25.57 -4.88 -18.83
N LYS A 44 -24.66 -3.94 -19.13
CA LYS A 44 -23.51 -4.18 -20.02
C LYS A 44 -22.57 -5.26 -19.47
N LEU A 45 -22.41 -5.33 -18.14
CA LEU A 45 -21.61 -6.35 -17.49
C LEU A 45 -22.16 -7.76 -17.76
N GLY A 46 -23.48 -7.95 -17.62
CA GLY A 46 -24.15 -9.22 -17.93
C GLY A 46 -24.08 -9.60 -19.41
N GLU A 47 -24.19 -8.62 -20.31
CA GLU A 47 -24.03 -8.81 -21.76
C GLU A 47 -22.59 -9.24 -22.12
N LYS A 48 -21.59 -8.57 -21.53
CA LYS A 48 -20.17 -8.85 -21.78
C LYS A 48 -19.71 -10.19 -21.18
N HIS A 49 -20.31 -10.59 -20.05
CA HIS A 49 -19.95 -11.81 -19.33
C HIS A 49 -21.18 -12.69 -19.09
N PRO A 50 -21.68 -13.41 -20.12
CA PRO A 50 -22.95 -14.15 -20.03
C PRO A 50 -23.00 -15.25 -18.96
N TRP A 51 -21.85 -15.72 -18.46
CA TRP A 51 -21.80 -16.68 -17.35
C TRP A 51 -22.38 -16.10 -16.06
N LEU A 52 -22.31 -14.77 -15.87
CA LEU A 52 -22.92 -14.08 -14.72
C LEU A 52 -24.43 -14.33 -14.64
N LEU A 53 -25.09 -14.44 -15.79
CA LEU A 53 -26.55 -14.63 -15.88
C LEU A 53 -26.98 -16.09 -15.68
N LYS A 54 -26.04 -17.04 -15.81
CA LYS A 54 -26.32 -18.48 -15.84
C LYS A 54 -25.87 -19.19 -14.57
N GLU A 55 -24.77 -18.75 -13.99
CA GLU A 55 -24.15 -19.40 -12.84
C GLU A 55 -24.58 -18.74 -11.53
N LYS A 56 -24.45 -19.49 -10.43
CA LYS A 56 -24.52 -18.92 -9.10
C LYS A 56 -23.23 -18.14 -8.81
N LEU A 57 -23.34 -17.09 -8.01
CA LEU A 57 -22.28 -16.10 -7.84
C LEU A 57 -21.89 -15.94 -6.37
N VAL A 58 -20.66 -15.48 -6.19
CA VAL A 58 -20.11 -14.93 -4.96
C VAL A 58 -19.81 -13.46 -5.19
N VAL A 59 -20.13 -12.63 -4.19
CA VAL A 59 -19.79 -11.21 -4.21
C VAL A 59 -19.10 -10.82 -2.91
N LYS A 60 -17.98 -10.10 -3.04
CA LYS A 60 -17.23 -9.59 -1.88
C LYS A 60 -16.51 -8.28 -2.22
N PRO A 61 -16.30 -7.38 -1.24
CA PRO A 61 -15.46 -6.20 -1.45
C PRO A 61 -14.01 -6.60 -1.71
N ASP A 62 -13.35 -5.83 -2.57
CA ASP A 62 -11.97 -6.05 -3.00
C ASP A 62 -11.09 -4.82 -2.71
N GLN A 63 -10.98 -4.50 -1.43
CA GLN A 63 -10.24 -3.34 -0.91
C GLN A 63 -9.27 -3.73 0.21
N LEU A 64 -8.59 -4.86 0.07
CA LEU A 64 -7.64 -5.38 1.07
C LEU A 64 -8.28 -5.64 2.46
N ILE A 65 -9.59 -5.88 2.48
CA ILE A 65 -10.32 -6.20 3.71
C ILE A 65 -10.10 -7.68 4.03
N LYS A 66 -9.48 -7.96 5.18
CA LYS A 66 -9.34 -9.33 5.69
C LYS A 66 -10.62 -9.79 6.39
N ARG A 67 -10.83 -11.11 6.45
CA ARG A 67 -11.92 -11.76 7.21
C ARG A 67 -13.33 -11.30 6.82
N ARG A 68 -13.56 -11.07 5.51
CA ARG A 68 -14.83 -10.57 4.92
C ARG A 68 -16.06 -11.38 5.35
N GLY A 69 -15.94 -12.70 5.43
CA GLY A 69 -17.03 -13.57 5.91
C GLY A 69 -17.48 -13.25 7.34
N LYS A 70 -16.53 -13.01 8.26
CA LYS A 70 -16.84 -12.65 9.66
C LYS A 70 -17.42 -11.23 9.79
N SER A 71 -17.15 -10.37 8.81
CA SER A 71 -17.64 -8.98 8.75
C SER A 71 -18.97 -8.83 8.01
N LYS A 72 -19.66 -9.93 7.63
CA LYS A 72 -20.90 -9.90 6.82
C LYS A 72 -20.74 -9.17 5.48
N LEU A 73 -19.51 -9.21 4.92
CA LEU A 73 -19.13 -8.63 3.64
C LEU A 73 -18.92 -9.70 2.57
N LEU A 74 -19.70 -10.77 2.62
CA LEU A 74 -19.64 -11.89 1.70
C LEU A 74 -21.07 -12.33 1.36
N LEU A 75 -21.42 -12.32 0.08
CA LEU A 75 -22.65 -12.90 -0.44
C LEU A 75 -22.29 -14.18 -1.20
N LEU A 76 -22.94 -15.29 -0.87
CA LEU A 76 -22.68 -16.61 -1.46
C LEU A 76 -23.92 -17.13 -2.17
N ASN A 77 -23.73 -17.96 -3.19
CA ASN A 77 -24.80 -18.68 -3.91
C ASN A 77 -25.93 -17.76 -4.44
N ALA A 78 -25.55 -16.57 -4.93
CA ALA A 78 -26.49 -15.57 -5.42
C ALA A 78 -26.74 -15.68 -6.92
N SER A 79 -27.91 -15.24 -7.38
CA SER A 79 -28.15 -14.90 -8.78
C SER A 79 -27.52 -13.54 -9.15
N PHE A 80 -27.43 -13.24 -10.43
CA PHE A 80 -26.96 -11.93 -10.90
C PHE A 80 -27.75 -10.75 -10.33
N ASN A 81 -29.08 -10.87 -10.25
CA ASN A 81 -29.95 -9.82 -9.72
C ASN A 81 -29.74 -9.60 -8.21
N GLU A 82 -29.52 -10.68 -7.46
CA GLU A 82 -29.19 -10.60 -6.03
C GLU A 82 -27.81 -9.98 -5.81
N ALA A 83 -26.82 -10.34 -6.63
CA ALA A 83 -25.49 -9.76 -6.62
C ALA A 83 -25.55 -8.23 -6.90
N GLU A 84 -26.24 -7.82 -7.95
CA GLU A 84 -26.44 -6.41 -8.30
C GLU A 84 -27.08 -5.63 -7.15
N LYS A 85 -28.19 -6.15 -6.60
CA LYS A 85 -28.88 -5.52 -5.48
C LYS A 85 -27.97 -5.37 -4.26
N TRP A 86 -27.20 -6.42 -3.94
CA TRP A 86 -26.30 -6.44 -2.80
C TRP A 86 -25.15 -5.43 -2.93
N VAL A 87 -24.57 -5.31 -4.13
CA VAL A 87 -23.54 -4.31 -4.45
C VAL A 87 -24.13 -2.90 -4.36
N LYS A 88 -25.26 -2.61 -5.02
CA LYS A 88 -25.89 -1.28 -5.00
C LYS A 88 -26.23 -0.78 -3.60
N GLN A 89 -26.60 -1.68 -2.68
CA GLN A 89 -26.86 -1.32 -1.29
C GLN A 89 -25.60 -0.90 -0.50
N ARG A 90 -24.41 -1.33 -0.95
CA ARG A 90 -23.13 -1.13 -0.24
C ARG A 90 -22.17 -0.18 -0.97
N MET A 91 -22.33 -0.03 -2.28
CA MET A 91 -21.53 0.87 -3.10
C MET A 91 -21.59 2.30 -2.56
N ASN A 92 -20.43 2.92 -2.42
CA ASN A 92 -20.22 4.26 -1.87
C ASN A 92 -20.79 4.43 -0.45
N LYS A 93 -20.90 3.34 0.32
CA LYS A 93 -21.29 3.38 1.74
C LYS A 93 -20.08 3.13 2.63
N LYS A 94 -20.02 3.87 3.74
CA LYS A 94 -19.03 3.64 4.79
C LYS A 94 -19.37 2.37 5.57
N VAL A 95 -18.37 1.53 5.77
CA VAL A 95 -18.45 0.37 6.65
C VAL A 95 -17.27 0.41 7.62
N THR A 96 -17.51 -0.06 8.83
CA THR A 96 -16.46 -0.24 9.83
C THR A 96 -16.10 -1.70 9.91
N VAL A 97 -14.85 -2.03 9.61
CA VAL A 97 -14.29 -3.37 9.77
C VAL A 97 -13.24 -3.30 10.87
N GLN A 98 -13.47 -4.02 11.96
CA GLN A 98 -12.68 -3.89 13.19
C GLN A 98 -12.67 -2.44 13.68
N ASN A 99 -11.52 -1.77 13.69
CA ASN A 99 -11.32 -0.38 14.12
C ASN A 99 -11.15 0.60 12.95
N VAL A 100 -11.33 0.14 11.70
CA VAL A 100 -11.10 0.94 10.49
C VAL A 100 -12.42 1.19 9.77
N THR A 101 -12.74 2.46 9.53
CA THR A 101 -13.90 2.87 8.74
C THR A 101 -13.46 3.31 7.35
N GLY A 102 -14.05 2.74 6.31
CA GLY A 102 -13.77 3.09 4.92
C GLY A 102 -15.01 2.98 4.05
N GLU A 103 -14.95 3.59 2.87
CA GLU A 103 -16.02 3.51 1.87
C GLU A 103 -15.82 2.30 0.96
N LEU A 104 -16.89 1.56 0.70
CA LEU A 104 -16.87 0.44 -0.24
C LEU A 104 -17.12 0.92 -1.67
N ASN A 105 -16.12 0.80 -2.54
CA ASN A 105 -16.21 1.21 -3.94
C ASN A 105 -15.68 0.17 -4.94
N HIS A 106 -14.98 -0.87 -4.49
CA HIS A 106 -14.54 -1.97 -5.35
C HIS A 106 -15.06 -3.30 -4.83
N PHE A 107 -15.67 -4.07 -5.73
CA PHE A 107 -16.17 -5.41 -5.47
C PHE A 107 -15.64 -6.38 -6.52
N ILE A 108 -15.52 -7.64 -6.14
CA ILE A 108 -15.28 -8.75 -7.06
C ILE A 108 -16.52 -9.66 -7.08
N VAL A 109 -16.98 -10.00 -8.27
CA VAL A 109 -18.08 -10.93 -8.53
C VAL A 109 -17.52 -12.14 -9.26
N GLU A 110 -17.74 -13.34 -8.70
CA GLU A 110 -17.10 -14.58 -9.17
C GLU A 110 -18.11 -15.72 -9.22
N SER A 111 -17.83 -16.76 -9.99
CA SER A 111 -18.66 -17.99 -9.96
C SER A 111 -18.60 -18.66 -8.60
N PHE A 112 -19.77 -19.04 -8.07
CA PHE A 112 -19.91 -19.88 -6.89
C PHE A 112 -19.54 -21.32 -7.25
N ILE A 113 -18.60 -21.88 -6.50
CA ILE A 113 -18.17 -23.26 -6.62
C ILE A 113 -18.85 -24.07 -5.52
N PRO A 114 -19.80 -24.97 -5.80
CA PRO A 114 -20.33 -25.87 -4.78
C PRO A 114 -19.25 -26.85 -4.32
N HIS A 115 -18.99 -26.89 -3.01
CA HIS A 115 -17.99 -27.76 -2.38
C HIS A 115 -18.38 -28.01 -0.91
N LYS A 116 -17.71 -28.96 -0.28
CA LYS A 116 -17.80 -29.20 1.17
C LYS A 116 -16.62 -28.58 1.89
N GLU A 117 -16.73 -28.38 3.21
CA GLU A 117 -15.63 -27.86 4.04
C GLU A 117 -14.37 -28.73 3.97
N GLU A 118 -14.52 -30.06 3.80
CA GLU A 118 -13.40 -31.00 3.59
C GLU A 118 -12.65 -30.82 2.26
N ASP A 119 -13.20 -30.04 1.32
CA ASP A 119 -12.55 -29.69 0.06
C ASP A 119 -11.70 -28.42 0.16
N GLU A 120 -11.85 -27.64 1.24
CA GLU A 120 -11.12 -26.40 1.46
C GLU A 120 -9.72 -26.66 2.02
N CYS A 121 -8.70 -26.11 1.36
CA CYS A 121 -7.31 -26.14 1.81
C CYS A 121 -6.76 -24.71 1.92
N TYR A 122 -5.73 -24.56 2.74
CA TYR A 122 -4.96 -23.34 2.91
C TYR A 122 -3.58 -23.48 2.27
N PHE A 123 -3.14 -22.44 1.58
CA PHE A 123 -1.78 -22.33 1.05
C PHE A 123 -1.28 -20.89 1.13
N ALA A 124 -0.02 -20.71 1.51
CA ALA A 124 0.66 -19.44 1.38
C ALA A 124 2.14 -19.60 1.03
N ILE A 125 2.71 -18.59 0.40
CA ILE A 125 4.16 -18.39 0.23
C ILE A 125 4.49 -17.01 0.80
N ARG A 126 5.53 -16.94 1.63
CA ARG A 126 6.06 -15.67 2.14
C ARG A 126 7.56 -15.59 1.98
N SER A 127 8.04 -14.43 1.52
CA SER A 127 9.46 -14.14 1.44
C SER A 127 10.03 -13.85 2.82
N VAL A 128 11.15 -14.49 3.12
CA VAL A 128 12.01 -14.23 4.28
C VAL A 128 13.44 -13.98 3.80
N ARG A 129 14.33 -13.61 4.73
CA ARG A 129 15.71 -13.26 4.37
C ARG A 129 16.46 -14.38 3.63
N ASP A 130 16.25 -15.62 4.07
CA ASP A 130 17.04 -16.78 3.61
C ASP A 130 16.33 -17.60 2.51
N GLY A 131 15.17 -17.12 2.02
CA GLY A 131 14.41 -17.79 0.96
C GLY A 131 12.92 -17.51 1.06
N ASP A 132 12.12 -18.44 0.56
CA ASP A 132 10.66 -18.37 0.58
C ASP A 132 10.08 -19.54 1.35
N GLU A 133 9.22 -19.25 2.32
CA GLU A 133 8.55 -20.26 3.13
C GLU A 133 7.17 -20.57 2.55
N ILE A 134 6.96 -21.83 2.19
CA ILE A 134 5.66 -22.36 1.77
C ILE A 134 4.94 -22.92 3.01
N LEU A 135 3.71 -22.46 3.24
CA LEU A 135 2.82 -22.93 4.30
C LEU A 135 1.64 -23.66 3.67
N PHE A 136 1.27 -24.81 4.24
CA PHE A 136 0.10 -25.57 3.81
C PHE A 136 -0.67 -26.12 5.00
N TYR A 137 -2.00 -26.05 4.93
CA TYR A 137 -2.87 -26.72 5.89
C TYR A 137 -4.10 -27.31 5.19
N HIS A 138 -4.35 -28.60 5.45
CA HIS A 138 -5.38 -29.40 4.79
C HIS A 138 -6.84 -29.03 5.16
N GLN A 139 -7.06 -28.12 6.11
CA GLN A 139 -8.40 -27.62 6.49
C GLN A 139 -8.41 -26.09 6.40
N GLY A 140 -8.76 -25.57 5.23
CA GLY A 140 -8.80 -24.13 4.94
C GLY A 140 -10.02 -23.41 5.51
N GLY A 141 -10.33 -22.26 4.91
CA GLY A 141 -11.58 -21.55 5.12
C GLY A 141 -11.61 -20.56 6.28
N ILE A 142 -12.81 -20.09 6.60
CA ILE A 142 -13.05 -19.06 7.62
C ILE A 142 -12.74 -19.52 9.06
N ASN A 143 -12.69 -20.84 9.26
CA ASN A 143 -12.50 -21.52 10.55
C ASN A 143 -11.05 -22.00 10.78
N VAL A 144 -10.12 -21.66 9.89
CA VAL A 144 -8.72 -22.14 9.95
C VAL A 144 -8.03 -21.83 11.29
N GLY A 145 -8.37 -20.72 11.95
CA GLY A 145 -7.80 -20.31 13.23
C GLY A 145 -6.37 -19.79 13.10
N ASP A 146 -5.49 -20.16 14.03
CA ASP A 146 -4.06 -19.83 13.97
C ASP A 146 -3.35 -20.74 12.97
N VAL A 147 -3.41 -20.35 11.70
CA VAL A 147 -2.88 -21.14 10.59
C VAL A 147 -1.36 -21.23 10.60
N ASP A 148 -0.66 -20.24 11.15
CA ASP A 148 0.81 -20.23 11.25
C ASP A 148 1.32 -21.33 12.19
N ALA A 149 0.57 -21.63 13.27
CA ALA A 149 0.88 -22.71 14.19
C ALA A 149 0.46 -24.09 13.68
N LYS A 150 -0.57 -24.15 12.83
CA LYS A 150 -1.16 -25.41 12.33
C LYS A 150 -0.56 -25.91 11.01
N SER A 151 0.00 -25.02 10.21
CA SER A 151 0.49 -25.36 8.87
C SER A 151 1.77 -26.18 8.91
N GLU A 152 1.87 -27.12 7.98
CA GLU A 152 3.16 -27.66 7.57
C GLU A 152 3.95 -26.56 6.85
N LYS A 153 5.27 -26.54 7.04
CA LYS A 153 6.14 -25.50 6.51
C LYS A 153 7.29 -26.10 5.73
N PHE A 154 7.61 -25.49 4.59
CA PHE A 154 8.73 -25.88 3.75
C PHE A 154 9.48 -24.63 3.28
N MET A 155 10.73 -24.50 3.72
CA MET A 155 11.62 -23.44 3.30
C MET A 155 12.29 -23.80 1.98
N VAL A 156 12.14 -22.95 0.96
CA VAL A 156 12.91 -23.00 -0.29
C VAL A 156 14.01 -21.94 -0.19
N PRO A 157 15.30 -22.33 -0.06
CA PRO A 157 16.39 -21.36 0.10
C PRO A 157 16.58 -20.47 -1.13
N VAL A 158 17.18 -19.29 -0.92
CA VAL A 158 17.57 -18.40 -2.03
C VAL A 158 18.38 -19.15 -3.09
N GLY A 159 18.06 -18.93 -4.36
CA GLY A 159 18.73 -19.56 -5.50
C GLY A 159 18.36 -21.04 -5.72
N SER A 160 17.45 -21.59 -4.91
CA SER A 160 16.95 -22.95 -5.07
C SER A 160 15.56 -22.97 -5.72
N ALA A 161 15.18 -24.14 -6.25
CA ALA A 161 13.83 -24.42 -6.71
C ALA A 161 13.22 -25.55 -5.87
N THR A 162 11.92 -25.73 -5.98
CA THR A 162 11.19 -26.89 -5.44
C THR A 162 10.71 -27.78 -6.59
N ASN A 163 10.20 -28.96 -6.25
CA ASN A 163 9.41 -29.81 -7.15
C ASN A 163 8.23 -30.44 -6.40
N ALA A 164 7.28 -31.01 -7.15
CA ALA A 164 6.08 -31.63 -6.60
C ALA A 164 6.37 -32.77 -5.60
N ASN A 165 7.43 -33.57 -5.81
CA ASN A 165 7.75 -34.68 -4.91
C ASN A 165 8.22 -34.18 -3.53
N GLU A 166 8.99 -33.09 -3.48
CA GLU A 166 9.41 -32.47 -2.22
C GLU A 166 8.22 -31.85 -1.49
N ILE A 167 7.36 -31.13 -2.21
CA ILE A 167 6.12 -30.56 -1.67
C ILE A 167 5.24 -31.65 -1.07
N GLU A 168 5.00 -32.74 -1.79
CA GLU A 168 4.17 -33.84 -1.29
C GLU A 168 4.71 -34.40 0.02
N LYS A 169 6.02 -34.66 0.08
CA LYS A 169 6.68 -35.23 1.26
C LYS A 169 6.69 -34.28 2.45
N LYS A 170 6.91 -32.99 2.22
CA LYS A 170 7.09 -31.99 3.28
C LYS A 170 5.77 -31.41 3.79
N LEU A 171 4.78 -31.22 2.91
CA LEU A 171 3.58 -30.44 3.21
C LEU A 171 2.30 -31.28 3.27
N LEU A 172 2.20 -32.38 2.53
CA LEU A 172 0.90 -33.03 2.27
C LEU A 172 0.70 -34.31 3.10
N LYS A 173 1.29 -34.39 4.30
CA LYS A 173 1.21 -35.60 5.14
C LYS A 173 -0.23 -35.97 5.54
N ASN A 174 -1.06 -34.96 5.79
CA ASN A 174 -2.46 -35.10 6.23
C ASN A 174 -3.49 -35.03 5.08
N VAL A 175 -3.04 -35.02 3.84
CA VAL A 175 -3.91 -34.96 2.65
C VAL A 175 -4.24 -36.38 2.16
N PRO A 176 -5.49 -36.67 1.74
CA PRO A 176 -5.85 -37.94 1.13
C PRO A 176 -4.97 -38.27 -0.09
N LYS A 177 -4.54 -39.53 -0.21
CA LYS A 177 -3.53 -39.97 -1.19
C LYS A 177 -3.88 -39.56 -2.63
N GLU A 178 -5.15 -39.67 -2.99
CA GLU A 178 -5.71 -39.34 -4.29
C GLU A 178 -5.65 -37.84 -4.64
N ARG A 179 -5.51 -36.95 -3.65
CA ARG A 179 -5.40 -35.49 -3.87
C ARG A 179 -3.96 -34.98 -3.85
N LYS A 180 -3.01 -35.79 -3.34
CA LYS A 180 -1.63 -35.35 -3.09
C LYS A 180 -0.93 -34.87 -4.35
N GLU A 181 -0.95 -35.66 -5.42
CA GLU A 181 -0.24 -35.31 -6.66
C GLU A 181 -0.79 -34.01 -7.28
N LEU A 182 -2.11 -33.85 -7.27
CA LEU A 182 -2.80 -32.67 -7.79
C LEU A 182 -2.44 -31.41 -6.98
N ILE A 183 -2.50 -31.48 -5.65
CA ILE A 183 -2.15 -30.34 -4.79
C ILE A 183 -0.65 -30.04 -4.89
N ALA A 184 0.21 -31.05 -4.89
CA ALA A 184 1.66 -30.88 -4.94
C ALA A 184 2.11 -30.20 -6.23
N GLY A 185 1.58 -30.63 -7.39
CA GLY A 185 1.88 -29.99 -8.65
C GLY A 185 1.33 -28.56 -8.73
N PHE A 186 0.16 -28.29 -8.14
CA PHE A 186 -0.39 -26.92 -8.09
C PHE A 186 0.52 -25.99 -7.29
N ILE A 187 0.93 -26.41 -6.09
CA ILE A 187 1.84 -25.63 -5.24
C ILE A 187 3.19 -25.39 -5.93
N ASP A 188 3.74 -26.40 -6.62
CA ASP A 188 4.98 -26.26 -7.40
C ASP A 188 4.87 -25.20 -8.50
N SER A 189 3.79 -25.25 -9.28
CA SER A 189 3.51 -24.25 -10.32
C SER A 189 3.25 -22.86 -9.72
N MET A 190 2.56 -22.78 -8.59
CA MET A 190 2.35 -21.50 -7.88
C MET A 190 3.65 -20.92 -7.33
N PHE A 191 4.60 -21.75 -6.89
CA PHE A 191 5.92 -21.29 -6.46
C PHE A 191 6.71 -20.67 -7.62
N LYS A 192 6.71 -21.33 -8.79
CA LYS A 192 7.33 -20.79 -10.01
C LYS A 192 6.70 -19.47 -10.43
N PHE A 193 5.37 -19.41 -10.44
CA PHE A 193 4.60 -18.18 -10.70
C PHE A 193 4.95 -17.07 -9.70
N TYR A 194 4.98 -17.38 -8.40
CA TYR A 194 5.30 -16.45 -7.32
C TYR A 194 6.69 -15.83 -7.50
N SER A 195 7.71 -16.68 -7.72
CA SER A 195 9.10 -16.27 -7.85
C SER A 195 9.33 -15.44 -9.10
N ASP A 196 8.77 -15.85 -10.25
CA ASP A 196 8.98 -15.20 -11.54
C ASP A 196 8.21 -13.86 -11.70
N LEU A 197 7.16 -13.64 -10.89
CA LEU A 197 6.39 -12.38 -10.88
C LEU A 197 6.77 -11.45 -9.72
N ASN A 198 7.89 -11.70 -9.02
CA ASN A 198 8.34 -10.87 -7.90
C ASN A 198 7.29 -10.70 -6.79
N TYR A 199 6.51 -11.75 -6.51
CA TYR A 199 5.68 -11.75 -5.31
C TYR A 199 6.57 -11.82 -4.06
N ALA A 200 6.15 -11.13 -3.01
CA ALA A 200 6.76 -11.20 -1.68
C ALA A 200 5.85 -11.88 -0.65
N TYR A 201 4.55 -11.97 -0.97
CA TYR A 201 3.55 -12.68 -0.19
C TYR A 201 2.43 -13.12 -1.12
N LEU A 202 1.99 -14.37 -1.01
CA LEU A 202 0.83 -14.89 -1.70
C LEU A 202 0.10 -15.87 -0.78
N GLU A 203 -1.17 -15.64 -0.51
CA GLU A 203 -2.00 -16.48 0.33
C GLU A 203 -3.31 -16.78 -0.39
N ILE A 204 -3.66 -18.05 -0.45
CA ILE A 204 -4.92 -18.55 -1.00
C ILE A 204 -5.67 -19.26 0.12
N ASN A 205 -6.75 -18.64 0.60
CA ASN A 205 -7.55 -19.19 1.70
C ASN A 205 -9.07 -18.94 1.58
N PRO A 206 -9.85 -19.94 1.14
CA PRO A 206 -9.41 -21.27 0.73
C PRO A 206 -9.05 -21.33 -0.76
N PHE A 207 -8.30 -22.36 -1.15
CA PHE A 207 -8.55 -23.00 -2.44
C PHE A 207 -9.35 -24.27 -2.21
N VAL A 208 -10.10 -24.69 -3.22
CA VAL A 208 -10.88 -25.93 -3.16
C VAL A 208 -10.39 -26.95 -4.16
N VAL A 209 -10.41 -28.21 -3.76
CA VAL A 209 -10.14 -29.35 -4.63
C VAL A 209 -11.46 -30.01 -4.99
N VAL A 210 -11.97 -29.71 -6.19
CA VAL A 210 -13.25 -30.24 -6.68
C VAL A 210 -13.03 -31.06 -7.94
N LYS A 211 -13.30 -32.36 -7.86
CA LYS A 211 -12.94 -33.34 -8.89
C LYS A 211 -11.41 -33.27 -9.11
N ASP A 212 -10.98 -33.15 -10.36
CA ASP A 212 -9.56 -33.07 -10.73
C ASP A 212 -9.06 -31.62 -10.90
N ARG A 213 -9.70 -30.65 -10.21
CA ARG A 213 -9.37 -29.22 -10.35
C ARG A 213 -9.10 -28.56 -9.01
N VAL A 214 -8.12 -27.67 -9.01
CA VAL A 214 -7.81 -26.75 -7.92
C VAL A 214 -8.35 -25.37 -8.27
N VAL A 215 -9.22 -24.81 -7.42
CA VAL A 215 -9.84 -23.50 -7.65
C VAL A 215 -9.52 -22.54 -6.50
N PRO A 216 -8.73 -21.48 -6.72
CA PRO A 216 -8.48 -20.44 -5.73
C PRO A 216 -9.75 -19.61 -5.47
N LEU A 217 -10.33 -19.71 -4.27
CA LEU A 217 -11.56 -18.96 -3.93
C LEU A 217 -11.27 -17.60 -3.30
N ASP A 218 -10.16 -17.46 -2.58
CA ASP A 218 -9.68 -16.20 -2.02
C ASP A 218 -8.21 -16.00 -2.36
N LEU A 219 -7.78 -14.77 -2.58
CA LEU A 219 -6.36 -14.46 -2.77
C LEU A 219 -6.02 -13.15 -2.05
N ALA A 220 -4.97 -13.18 -1.25
CA ALA A 220 -4.31 -12.01 -0.71
C ALA A 220 -2.84 -12.05 -1.11
N ALA A 221 -2.33 -10.97 -1.71
CA ALA A 221 -0.97 -10.96 -2.22
C ALA A 221 -0.28 -9.61 -2.04
N LYS A 222 1.06 -9.66 -2.02
CA LYS A 222 1.95 -8.51 -2.14
C LYS A 222 3.04 -8.79 -3.15
N ILE A 223 3.39 -7.78 -3.92
CA ILE A 223 4.43 -7.80 -4.93
C ILE A 223 5.51 -6.79 -4.56
N ASP A 224 6.77 -7.07 -4.85
CA ASP A 224 7.82 -6.07 -4.77
C ASP A 224 7.70 -5.11 -5.96
N ASP A 225 7.20 -3.90 -5.71
CA ASP A 225 7.00 -2.89 -6.75
C ASP A 225 8.30 -2.47 -7.45
N THR A 226 9.46 -2.71 -6.82
CA THR A 226 10.76 -2.42 -7.43
C THR A 226 11.13 -3.38 -8.56
N GLY A 227 10.45 -4.52 -8.68
CA GLY A 227 10.58 -5.47 -9.80
C GLY A 227 9.81 -5.09 -11.06
N GLU A 228 9.17 -3.91 -11.10
CA GLU A 228 8.32 -3.47 -12.23
C GLU A 228 9.08 -3.46 -13.57
N PHE A 229 10.35 -3.04 -13.57
CA PHE A 229 11.15 -2.97 -14.78
C PHE A 229 11.38 -4.35 -15.43
N GLU A 230 11.31 -5.45 -14.66
CA GLU A 230 11.45 -6.82 -15.16
C GLU A 230 10.09 -7.48 -15.42
N SER A 231 9.10 -7.18 -14.56
CA SER A 231 7.85 -7.94 -14.49
C SER A 231 6.61 -7.23 -15.04
N SER A 232 6.71 -5.95 -15.41
CA SER A 232 5.59 -5.13 -15.91
C SER A 232 4.82 -5.80 -17.06
N GLY A 233 5.52 -6.46 -17.99
CA GLY A 233 4.87 -7.20 -19.09
C GLY A 233 3.97 -8.36 -18.61
N LYS A 234 4.34 -9.02 -17.51
CA LYS A 234 3.58 -10.11 -16.90
C LYS A 234 2.48 -9.58 -15.97
N TRP A 235 2.77 -8.55 -15.19
CA TRP A 235 1.80 -7.90 -14.31
C TRP A 235 0.65 -7.26 -15.09
N GLY A 236 0.94 -6.69 -16.26
CA GLY A 236 -0.01 -5.88 -17.01
C GLY A 236 -0.35 -4.59 -16.26
N ASN A 237 -1.56 -4.08 -16.46
CA ASN A 237 -2.03 -2.87 -15.78
C ASN A 237 -2.50 -3.20 -14.37
N ILE A 238 -1.57 -3.24 -13.42
CA ILE A 238 -1.84 -3.50 -12.01
C ILE A 238 -2.00 -2.20 -11.22
N ASP A 239 -2.94 -2.17 -10.27
CA ASP A 239 -3.06 -1.09 -9.30
C ASP A 239 -2.56 -1.53 -7.91
N PHE A 240 -1.93 -0.61 -7.20
CA PHE A 240 -1.45 -0.80 -5.84
C PHE A 240 -2.32 0.02 -4.87
N PRO A 241 -3.44 -0.55 -4.40
CA PRO A 241 -4.39 0.18 -3.59
C PRO A 241 -3.84 0.59 -2.23
N ALA A 242 -4.31 1.73 -1.73
CA ALA A 242 -4.15 2.08 -0.33
C ALA A 242 -4.86 1.05 0.59
N PRO A 243 -4.39 0.88 1.84
CA PRO A 243 -5.11 0.09 2.83
C PRO A 243 -6.55 0.56 3.00
N PHE A 244 -7.46 -0.36 3.30
CA PHE A 244 -8.86 -0.03 3.58
C PHE A 244 -8.96 1.10 4.62
N GLY A 245 -9.93 2.01 4.44
CA GLY A 245 -10.12 3.17 5.29
C GLY A 245 -9.29 4.39 4.93
N ARG A 246 -8.32 4.26 4.02
CA ARG A 246 -7.58 5.39 3.47
C ARG A 246 -7.90 5.57 1.99
N THR A 247 -8.46 6.73 1.66
CA THR A 247 -8.52 7.22 0.28
C THR A 247 -7.37 8.21 0.13
N LEU A 248 -6.58 8.07 -0.93
CA LEU A 248 -5.55 9.07 -1.20
C LEU A 248 -6.22 10.41 -1.51
N SER A 249 -5.72 11.49 -0.93
CA SER A 249 -6.12 12.82 -1.36
C SER A 249 -5.53 13.13 -2.74
N LYS A 250 -6.11 14.10 -3.46
CA LYS A 250 -5.55 14.58 -4.74
C LYS A 250 -4.09 14.98 -4.63
N GLU A 251 -3.70 15.53 -3.48
CA GLU A 251 -2.33 15.94 -3.19
C GLU A 251 -1.41 14.76 -2.90
N GLU A 252 -1.89 13.71 -2.23
CA GLU A 252 -1.13 12.48 -2.04
C GLU A 252 -0.93 11.74 -3.38
N GLU A 253 -1.94 11.72 -4.25
CA GLU A 253 -1.84 11.20 -5.62
C GLU A 253 -0.84 11.99 -6.46
N TYR A 254 -0.91 13.33 -6.40
CA TYR A 254 0.01 14.21 -7.11
C TYR A 254 1.48 13.99 -6.67
N ILE A 255 1.75 13.91 -5.36
CA ILE A 255 3.10 13.62 -4.88
C ILE A 255 3.55 12.21 -5.29
N LYS A 256 2.66 11.22 -5.26
CA LYS A 256 2.95 9.86 -5.76
C LYS A 256 3.29 9.88 -7.24
N GLU A 257 2.63 10.69 -8.06
CA GLU A 257 2.94 10.86 -9.48
C GLU A 257 4.29 11.56 -9.71
N LEU A 258 4.66 12.54 -8.88
CA LEU A 258 5.99 13.16 -8.94
C LEU A 258 7.10 12.18 -8.59
N ASP A 259 6.88 11.34 -7.57
CA ASP A 259 7.81 10.30 -7.10
C ASP A 259 8.14 9.29 -8.21
N THR A 260 7.19 8.92 -9.07
CA THR A 260 7.47 8.02 -10.21
C THR A 260 8.26 8.67 -11.35
N LYS A 261 8.42 10.01 -11.33
CA LYS A 261 9.11 10.77 -12.39
C LYS A 261 10.54 11.18 -12.04
N THR A 262 11.06 10.71 -10.90
CA THR A 262 12.38 11.07 -10.39
C THR A 262 13.08 9.88 -9.77
N GLY A 263 14.43 9.88 -9.78
CA GLY A 263 15.22 8.90 -9.02
C GLY A 263 15.29 9.23 -7.52
N ALA A 264 14.83 10.41 -7.14
CA ALA A 264 14.64 10.82 -5.74
C ALA A 264 13.42 10.10 -5.13
N SER A 265 13.27 10.17 -3.80
CA SER A 265 12.07 9.72 -3.10
C SER A 265 11.27 10.92 -2.62
N LEU A 266 9.97 10.93 -2.93
CA LEU A 266 9.00 11.94 -2.52
C LEU A 266 7.76 11.26 -1.96
N LYS A 267 7.57 11.30 -0.64
CA LYS A 267 6.41 10.67 0.02
C LYS A 267 5.60 11.70 0.78
N LEU A 268 4.27 11.65 0.65
CA LEU A 268 3.35 12.46 1.45
C LEU A 268 2.18 11.60 1.93
N THR A 269 1.85 11.75 3.21
CA THR A 269 0.67 11.17 3.84
C THR A 269 0.04 12.21 4.74
N ILE A 270 -1.25 12.50 4.52
CA ILE A 270 -2.01 13.45 5.33
C ILE A 270 -2.65 12.67 6.48
N LEU A 271 -2.28 13.02 7.71
CA LEU A 271 -2.76 12.39 8.94
C LEU A 271 -3.96 13.14 9.52
N ASN A 272 -3.84 14.46 9.60
CA ASN A 272 -4.86 15.36 10.12
C ASN A 272 -4.82 16.67 9.31
N PRO A 273 -5.69 16.85 8.30
CA PRO A 273 -5.70 18.07 7.48
C PRO A 273 -5.86 19.38 8.29
N LYS A 274 -6.46 19.29 9.49
CA LYS A 274 -6.68 20.41 10.42
C LYS A 274 -5.58 20.55 11.47
N GLY A 275 -4.58 19.67 11.44
CA GLY A 275 -3.40 19.73 12.29
C GLY A 275 -2.65 21.04 12.11
N ARG A 276 -2.03 21.51 13.19
CA ARG A 276 -1.25 22.75 13.18
C ARG A 276 0.26 22.53 13.07
N VAL A 277 0.73 21.30 13.22
CA VAL A 277 2.14 20.95 13.09
C VAL A 277 2.35 20.29 11.73
N TRP A 278 3.14 20.92 10.87
CA TRP A 278 3.45 20.45 9.53
C TRP A 278 4.94 20.16 9.43
N ALA A 279 5.29 19.10 8.69
CA ALA A 279 6.65 18.63 8.54
C ALA A 279 7.05 18.58 7.06
N LEU A 280 8.17 19.22 6.73
CA LEU A 280 8.85 19.16 5.44
C LEU A 280 10.27 18.68 5.71
N VAL A 281 10.44 17.37 5.89
CA VAL A 281 11.68 16.78 6.42
C VAL A 281 12.39 16.01 5.31
N ALA A 282 13.69 16.23 5.16
CA ALA A 282 14.47 15.46 4.20
C ALA A 282 15.15 14.22 4.81
N GLY A 283 14.94 13.08 4.15
CA GLY A 283 15.42 11.76 4.55
C GLY A 283 14.38 10.93 5.30
N GLY A 284 14.13 9.71 4.83
CA GLY A 284 13.15 8.80 5.45
C GLY A 284 13.42 8.46 6.92
N GLY A 285 14.68 8.24 7.32
CA GLY A 285 15.00 8.02 8.73
C GLY A 285 14.75 9.26 9.60
N ALA A 286 15.07 10.44 9.07
CA ALA A 286 14.85 11.69 9.79
C ALA A 286 13.36 11.99 9.94
N SER A 287 12.54 11.81 8.89
CA SER A 287 11.10 12.09 8.97
C SER A 287 10.40 11.27 10.05
N VAL A 288 10.79 10.00 10.25
CA VAL A 288 10.32 9.16 11.36
C VAL A 288 10.72 9.78 12.71
N ILE A 289 11.99 10.12 12.90
CA ILE A 289 12.48 10.70 14.16
C ILE A 289 11.79 12.03 14.51
N TYR A 290 11.49 12.86 13.49
CA TYR A 290 10.71 14.09 13.71
C TYR A 290 9.26 13.77 14.13
N ALA A 291 8.60 12.81 13.47
CA ALA A 291 7.25 12.40 13.84
C ALA A 291 7.19 11.85 15.28
N ASP A 292 8.14 11.00 15.66
CA ASP A 292 8.29 10.46 17.02
C ASP A 292 8.49 11.60 18.02
N THR A 293 9.41 12.53 17.75
CA THR A 293 9.64 13.66 18.64
C THR A 293 8.40 14.53 18.82
N ILE A 294 7.64 14.80 17.75
CA ILE A 294 6.39 15.58 17.83
C ILE A 294 5.37 14.83 18.69
N SER A 295 5.27 13.51 18.55
CA SER A 295 4.40 12.67 19.36
C SER A 295 4.81 12.67 20.84
N ASP A 296 6.09 12.45 21.14
CA ASP A 296 6.66 12.43 22.49
C ASP A 296 6.52 13.78 23.21
N LEU A 297 6.55 14.88 22.45
CA LEU A 297 6.28 16.21 22.98
C LEU A 297 4.79 16.46 23.29
N GLY A 298 3.90 15.52 22.96
CA GLY A 298 2.45 15.58 23.21
C GLY A 298 1.61 16.10 22.05
N PHE A 299 2.20 16.26 20.86
CA PHE A 299 1.56 16.91 19.71
C PHE A 299 1.18 15.93 18.58
N GLY A 300 1.21 14.61 18.81
CA GLY A 300 0.89 13.61 17.80
C GLY A 300 -0.50 13.79 17.16
N LYS A 301 -1.51 14.25 17.93
CA LYS A 301 -2.85 14.56 17.39
C LYS A 301 -2.91 15.85 16.56
N GLU A 302 -1.95 16.75 16.75
CA GLU A 302 -1.82 18.01 15.99
C GLU A 302 -0.91 17.89 14.76
N LEU A 303 -0.23 16.75 14.58
CA LEU A 303 0.61 16.44 13.42
C LEU A 303 -0.26 16.26 12.18
N ALA A 304 -0.06 17.13 11.19
CA ALA A 304 -0.91 17.19 10.02
C ALA A 304 -0.51 16.20 8.93
N ASN A 305 0.79 16.00 8.74
CA ASN A 305 1.33 15.14 7.68
C ASN A 305 2.53 14.32 8.17
N TYR A 306 2.73 13.18 7.53
CA TYR A 306 3.97 12.42 7.53
C TYR A 306 4.47 12.33 6.10
N GLY A 307 5.75 12.57 5.88
CA GLY A 307 6.31 12.58 4.54
C GLY A 307 7.79 12.90 4.55
N GLU A 308 8.42 12.69 3.41
CA GLU A 308 9.84 12.98 3.23
C GLU A 308 10.16 13.33 1.78
N TYR A 309 11.29 14.00 1.62
CA TYR A 309 11.98 14.13 0.34
C TYR A 309 13.44 13.70 0.52
N SER A 310 13.96 12.82 -0.33
CA SER A 310 15.34 12.31 -0.23
C SER A 310 15.88 11.82 -1.57
N GLY A 311 17.14 11.38 -1.62
CA GLY A 311 17.74 10.93 -2.89
C GLY A 311 18.13 12.07 -3.84
N ASP A 312 18.45 13.25 -3.30
CA ASP A 312 18.87 14.44 -4.06
C ASP A 312 17.86 14.92 -5.14
N PRO A 313 16.61 15.25 -4.74
CA PRO A 313 15.65 15.80 -5.68
C PRO A 313 16.12 17.15 -6.24
N SER A 314 15.73 17.43 -7.48
CA SER A 314 16.02 18.72 -8.12
C SER A 314 15.29 19.88 -7.42
N GLU A 315 15.70 21.11 -7.76
CA GLU A 315 14.99 22.33 -7.35
C GLU A 315 13.49 22.25 -7.68
N GLU A 316 13.15 21.81 -8.90
CA GLU A 316 11.78 21.76 -9.38
C GLU A 316 10.92 20.77 -8.58
N PHE A 317 11.42 19.54 -8.38
CA PHE A 317 10.69 18.55 -7.58
C PHE A 317 10.54 19.00 -6.13
N THR A 318 11.57 19.63 -5.55
CA THR A 318 11.49 20.18 -4.20
C THR A 318 10.47 21.32 -4.12
N TYR A 319 10.42 22.19 -5.12
CA TYR A 319 9.42 23.26 -5.21
C TYR A 319 8.00 22.70 -5.28
N GLN A 320 7.73 21.73 -6.17
CA GLN A 320 6.39 21.16 -6.31
C GLN A 320 5.94 20.49 -5.01
N TYR A 321 6.83 19.73 -4.37
CA TYR A 321 6.55 19.12 -3.06
C TYR A 321 6.26 20.18 -1.98
N ALA A 322 7.13 21.19 -1.85
CA ALA A 322 6.96 22.24 -0.85
C ALA A 322 5.67 23.05 -1.09
N LYS A 323 5.37 23.41 -2.34
CA LYS A 323 4.14 24.09 -2.75
C LYS A 323 2.90 23.30 -2.34
N THR A 324 2.87 21.98 -2.56
CA THR A 324 1.75 21.13 -2.14
C THR A 324 1.54 21.18 -0.63
N VAL A 325 2.61 21.08 0.16
CA VAL A 325 2.54 21.20 1.63
C VAL A 325 2.04 22.58 2.06
N PHE A 326 2.52 23.65 1.42
CA PHE A 326 2.14 25.03 1.75
C PHE A 326 0.68 25.32 1.40
N ASP A 327 0.19 24.78 0.29
CA ASP A 327 -1.22 24.87 -0.06
C ASP A 327 -2.08 24.17 0.99
N LEU A 328 -1.80 22.90 1.28
CA LEU A 328 -2.54 22.11 2.27
C LEU A 328 -2.58 22.81 3.64
N MET A 329 -1.44 23.31 4.12
CA MET A 329 -1.36 23.93 5.44
C MET A 329 -2.03 25.31 5.51
N THR A 330 -2.39 25.93 4.39
CA THR A 330 -2.99 27.28 4.36
C THR A 330 -4.48 27.30 4.02
N ARG A 331 -5.14 26.13 3.90
CA ARG A 331 -6.60 26.02 3.59
C ARG A 331 -7.53 26.42 4.73
N GLU A 332 -7.16 26.11 5.97
CA GLU A 332 -7.94 26.46 7.17
C GLU A 332 -7.04 27.12 8.22
N LYS A 333 -7.52 28.20 8.86
CA LYS A 333 -6.80 28.84 9.98
C LYS A 333 -6.88 27.97 11.24
N ASN A 334 -5.85 28.05 12.08
CA ASN A 334 -5.87 27.47 13.42
C ASN A 334 -5.75 28.60 14.47
N PRO A 335 -6.57 28.62 15.54
CA PRO A 335 -6.53 29.68 16.56
C PRO A 335 -5.17 29.86 17.25
N LYS A 336 -4.33 28.82 17.27
CA LYS A 336 -2.99 28.84 17.87
C LYS A 336 -1.88 29.12 16.82
N GLY A 337 -2.24 29.57 15.62
CA GLY A 337 -1.36 29.58 14.46
C GLY A 337 -0.88 28.18 14.07
N LYS A 338 0.05 28.11 13.11
CA LYS A 338 0.63 26.84 12.63
C LYS A 338 2.14 26.86 12.69
N ILE A 339 2.74 25.68 12.76
CA ILE A 339 4.18 25.46 12.82
C ILE A 339 4.57 24.62 11.62
N LEU A 340 5.59 25.06 10.89
CA LEU A 340 6.24 24.30 9.83
C LEU A 340 7.66 23.94 10.27
N LEU A 341 7.97 22.65 10.30
CA LEU A 341 9.30 22.14 10.58
C LEU A 341 9.97 21.74 9.26
N ILE A 342 10.94 22.54 8.81
CA ILE A 342 11.78 22.24 7.64
C ILE A 342 13.07 21.61 8.13
N GLY A 343 13.11 20.28 8.17
CA GLY A 343 14.08 19.55 8.98
C GLY A 343 14.92 18.52 8.24
N GLY A 344 15.80 17.89 9.00
CA GLY A 344 16.32 16.56 8.72
C GLY A 344 17.79 16.37 9.10
N GLY A 345 18.31 15.19 8.73
CA GLY A 345 19.68 14.78 9.00
C GLY A 345 20.72 15.64 8.26
N ILE A 346 22.00 15.34 8.53
CA ILE A 346 23.10 15.86 7.71
C ILE A 346 23.14 15.02 6.44
N ALA A 347 22.86 15.62 5.29
CA ALA A 347 22.85 14.89 4.02
C ALA A 347 24.27 14.45 3.63
N ASN A 348 24.38 13.26 3.05
CA ASN A 348 25.65 12.75 2.53
C ASN A 348 25.97 13.35 1.15
N PHE A 349 24.99 13.38 0.24
CA PHE A 349 25.18 13.80 -1.16
C PHE A 349 24.16 14.81 -1.67
N THR A 350 22.98 14.93 -1.03
CA THR A 350 21.95 15.90 -1.46
C THR A 350 22.45 17.33 -1.39
N ASP A 351 22.32 18.08 -2.48
CA ASP A 351 22.65 19.50 -2.52
C ASP A 351 21.57 20.32 -1.77
N VAL A 352 21.94 20.79 -0.58
CA VAL A 352 21.04 21.55 0.29
C VAL A 352 20.74 22.92 -0.31
N ALA A 353 21.67 23.55 -1.04
CA ALA A 353 21.38 24.82 -1.69
C ALA A 353 20.36 24.63 -2.83
N ASN A 354 20.53 23.60 -3.66
CA ASN A 354 19.62 23.31 -4.77
C ASN A 354 18.20 23.02 -4.29
N THR A 355 18.06 22.15 -3.29
CA THR A 355 16.75 21.84 -2.69
C THR A 355 16.13 23.08 -2.01
N PHE A 356 16.94 23.87 -1.28
CA PHE A 356 16.43 25.06 -0.61
C PHE A 356 16.02 26.18 -1.57
N LYS A 357 16.59 26.28 -2.79
CA LYS A 357 16.07 27.18 -3.83
C LYS A 357 14.60 26.88 -4.15
N GLY A 358 14.24 25.60 -4.28
CA GLY A 358 12.86 25.17 -4.53
C GLY A 358 11.93 25.56 -3.38
N ILE A 359 12.37 25.38 -2.13
CA ILE A 359 11.64 25.79 -0.92
C ILE A 359 11.48 27.32 -0.87
N VAL A 360 12.54 28.07 -1.13
CA VAL A 360 12.53 29.55 -1.18
C VAL A 360 11.53 30.06 -2.21
N ARG A 361 11.50 29.44 -3.39
CA ARG A 361 10.55 29.77 -4.46
C ARG A 361 9.11 29.56 -4.00
N ALA A 362 8.82 28.41 -3.37
CA ALA A 362 7.49 28.11 -2.85
C ALA A 362 7.08 29.04 -1.68
N LEU A 363 8.00 29.36 -0.76
CA LEU A 363 7.75 30.29 0.35
C LEU A 363 7.43 31.70 -0.17
N SER A 364 8.15 32.15 -1.19
CA SER A 364 7.93 33.45 -1.83
C SER A 364 6.55 33.56 -2.46
N GLU A 365 6.09 32.51 -3.14
CA GLU A 365 4.77 32.43 -3.76
C GLU A 365 3.65 32.40 -2.71
N TYR A 366 3.83 31.64 -1.62
CA TYR A 366 2.80 31.45 -0.59
C TYR A 366 2.85 32.46 0.56
N LYS A 367 3.73 33.48 0.51
CA LYS A 367 3.98 34.41 1.62
C LYS A 367 2.72 35.01 2.26
N LYS A 368 1.76 35.49 1.46
CA LYS A 368 0.51 36.10 1.96
C LYS A 368 -0.33 35.09 2.73
N LYS A 369 -0.53 33.90 2.14
CA LYS A 369 -1.29 32.81 2.78
C LYS A 369 -0.62 32.34 4.07
N LEU A 370 0.72 32.27 4.12
CA LEU A 370 1.48 31.88 5.31
C LEU A 370 1.33 32.93 6.43
N GLN A 371 1.39 34.23 6.10
CA GLN A 371 1.15 35.32 7.05
C GLN A 371 -0.28 35.27 7.62
N GLU A 372 -1.28 35.17 6.75
CA GLU A 372 -2.71 35.13 7.13
C GLU A 372 -3.07 33.94 8.02
N ASN A 373 -2.33 32.83 7.90
CA ASN A 373 -2.46 31.63 8.71
C ASN A 373 -1.55 31.61 9.94
N GLN A 374 -0.82 32.71 10.22
CA GLN A 374 0.09 32.85 11.36
C GLN A 374 1.08 31.69 11.46
N VAL A 375 1.68 31.32 10.32
CA VAL A 375 2.66 30.24 10.25
C VAL A 375 4.00 30.70 10.84
N LYS A 376 4.59 29.87 11.70
CA LYS A 376 5.98 29.99 12.18
C LYS A 376 6.81 28.85 11.61
N ILE A 377 7.98 29.16 11.08
CA ILE A 377 8.85 28.19 10.40
C ILE A 377 10.12 27.99 11.21
N TYR A 378 10.49 26.73 11.44
CA TYR A 378 11.75 26.36 12.06
C TYR A 378 12.53 25.47 11.11
N VAL A 379 13.78 25.86 10.84
CA VAL A 379 14.62 25.22 9.84
C VAL A 379 15.86 24.66 10.49
N ARG A 380 16.15 23.38 10.24
CA ARG A 380 17.42 22.76 10.63
C ARG A 380 17.90 21.83 9.54
N ARG A 381 19.06 22.11 8.95
CA ARG A 381 19.65 21.25 7.91
C ARG A 381 21.17 21.29 7.89
N GLY A 382 21.77 20.19 7.45
CA GLY A 382 23.20 20.08 7.11
C GLY A 382 23.40 19.21 5.87
N GLY A 383 24.61 19.22 5.31
CA GLY A 383 24.99 18.47 4.11
C GLY A 383 25.71 19.34 3.08
N PRO A 384 25.96 18.84 1.86
CA PRO A 384 26.58 19.63 0.79
C PRO A 384 25.88 20.98 0.57
N ASN A 385 26.67 22.06 0.48
CA ASN A 385 26.21 23.43 0.23
C ASN A 385 25.17 23.99 1.23
N TYR A 386 25.06 23.42 2.44
CA TYR A 386 24.04 23.82 3.41
C TYR A 386 24.15 25.28 3.85
N GLN A 387 25.36 25.84 3.99
CA GLN A 387 25.54 27.23 4.41
C GLN A 387 24.85 28.19 3.43
N THR A 388 24.97 27.93 2.13
CA THR A 388 24.28 28.69 1.08
C THR A 388 22.76 28.51 1.17
N GLY A 389 22.29 27.26 1.33
CA GLY A 389 20.87 26.96 1.56
C GLY A 389 20.28 27.74 2.74
N LEU A 390 20.90 27.61 3.92
CA LEU A 390 20.45 28.29 5.14
C LEU A 390 20.50 29.81 5.01
N LYS A 391 21.53 30.36 4.33
CA LYS A 391 21.63 31.79 4.06
C LYS A 391 20.44 32.29 3.23
N MET A 392 20.07 31.60 2.15
CA MET A 392 18.93 31.98 1.31
C MET A 392 17.61 32.01 2.09
N ILE A 393 17.35 31.00 2.93
CA ILE A 393 16.15 30.96 3.78
C ILE A 393 16.15 32.10 4.81
N LYS A 394 17.29 32.37 5.44
CA LYS A 394 17.43 33.43 6.44
C LYS A 394 17.20 34.82 5.83
N GLU A 395 17.77 35.07 4.65
CA GLU A 395 17.56 36.31 3.90
C GLU A 395 16.10 36.46 3.47
N LEU A 396 15.47 35.38 2.99
CA LEU A 396 14.05 35.39 2.64
C LEU A 396 13.16 35.76 3.83
N GLY A 397 13.43 35.19 5.01
CA GLY A 397 12.66 35.46 6.24
C GLY A 397 12.57 36.96 6.58
N ASN A 398 13.62 37.73 6.31
CA ASN A 398 13.65 39.18 6.52
C ASN A 398 12.76 39.97 5.54
N THR A 399 12.37 39.36 4.41
CA THR A 399 11.64 40.05 3.33
C THR A 399 10.17 39.64 3.25
N ILE A 400 9.83 38.40 3.63
CA ILE A 400 8.48 37.87 3.45
C ILE A 400 7.58 38.05 4.67
N GLY A 401 8.08 38.59 5.79
CA GLY A 401 7.28 38.85 7.00
C GLY A 401 6.68 37.60 7.66
N VAL A 402 7.22 36.42 7.36
CA VAL A 402 6.89 35.15 8.03
C VAL A 402 7.99 34.89 9.07
N PRO A 403 7.68 34.57 10.33
CA PRO A 403 8.69 34.22 11.32
C PRO A 403 9.43 32.94 10.93
N ILE A 404 10.74 33.05 10.65
CA ILE A 404 11.62 31.92 10.30
C ILE A 404 12.82 31.90 11.24
N GLU A 405 13.04 30.79 11.93
CA GLU A 405 14.27 30.54 12.69
C GLU A 405 15.12 29.47 11.98
N VAL A 406 16.40 29.76 11.77
CA VAL A 406 17.29 28.94 10.93
C VAL A 406 18.49 28.45 11.73
N TYR A 407 18.73 27.14 11.70
CA TYR A 407 19.75 26.43 12.44
C TYR A 407 20.55 25.48 11.55
N GLY A 408 21.83 25.30 11.86
CA GLY A 408 22.73 24.40 11.15
C GLY A 408 22.98 23.08 11.87
N PRO A 409 24.03 22.34 11.47
CA PRO A 409 24.37 21.04 12.05
C PRO A 409 24.82 21.12 13.51
N GLU A 410 25.26 22.29 13.99
CA GLU A 410 25.60 22.54 15.40
C GLU A 410 24.40 22.39 16.35
N THR A 411 23.18 22.52 15.83
CA THR A 411 21.95 22.30 16.58
C THR A 411 21.51 20.85 16.44
N HIS A 412 21.16 20.20 17.57
CA HIS A 412 20.61 18.83 17.55
C HIS A 412 19.41 18.74 16.62
N MET A 413 19.33 17.67 15.81
CA MET A 413 18.38 17.54 14.70
C MET A 413 16.94 17.92 15.08
N THR A 414 16.45 17.35 16.18
CA THR A 414 15.06 17.49 16.61
C THR A 414 14.82 18.70 17.53
N ARG A 415 15.85 19.48 17.87
CA ARG A 415 15.72 20.62 18.79
C ARG A 415 14.70 21.65 18.27
N ILE A 416 14.62 21.85 16.96
CA ILE A 416 13.64 22.76 16.36
C ILE A 416 12.18 22.36 16.61
N ALA A 417 11.89 21.07 16.79
CA ALA A 417 10.55 20.61 17.16
C ALA A 417 10.20 21.08 18.58
N SER A 418 11.12 20.92 19.53
CA SER A 418 10.93 21.41 20.91
C SER A 418 10.78 22.93 20.97
N MET A 419 11.63 23.67 20.24
CA MET A 419 11.58 25.14 20.18
C MET A 419 10.25 25.64 19.62
N GLY A 420 9.76 25.03 18.54
CA GLY A 420 8.50 25.42 17.92
C GLY A 420 7.27 25.04 18.74
N LEU A 421 7.28 23.88 19.39
CA LEU A 421 6.10 23.32 20.05
C LEU A 421 5.97 23.70 21.53
N LYS A 422 7.08 23.77 22.27
CA LYS A 422 7.10 24.08 23.71
C LYS A 422 7.72 25.44 24.05
N GLY A 423 8.31 26.14 23.07
CA GLY A 423 9.08 27.36 23.31
C GLY A 423 10.53 27.06 23.73
N ARG A 424 11.32 28.12 23.92
CA ARG A 424 12.74 28.02 24.30
C ARG A 424 12.85 27.87 25.82
N ASN A 425 12.78 26.63 26.31
CA ASN A 425 13.29 26.27 27.64
C ASN A 425 14.61 25.49 27.51
#